data_AF-A0A2P7TAZ6-F1
#
_entry.id   AF-A0A2P7TAZ6-F1
#
_cell.length_a   1.000
_cell.length_b   1.000
_cell.length_c   1.000
_cell.angle_alpha   90.00
_cell.angle_beta   90.00
_cell.angle_gamma   90.00
#
_symmetry.space_group_name_H-M   'P 1'
#
loop_
_entity.id
_entity.type
_entity.pdbx_description
1 polymer ?
#
loop_
_entity_poly.entity_id
_entity_poly.type
_entity_poly.pdbx_seq_one_letter_code
_entity_poly.pdbx_strand_id
1 'polypeptide(L)'
;MGNVKTETMRQIIFILTMFYFCNYSFAQTDECQIGTDSAKADYSKGILRTYVFGLTNSFTFGKLLKDEYGIEAVYWSCIVDEQWDCYSKFMDEKIKTKYGDDIFEKVAKKSQQLDSLGKGDRQSAFPGGEMELMKFVYCNLNLDKANYSENKKGRVYLQFAIDTTGRPVDIKVMKTPNEDYSQEAIRIINLMPNWTTATQNGKTIKQQWNLPIVFDNVWKQKHCP
;
A
#
# COMPACT_ATOMS: atom_id res chain seq x y z
N MET A 1 -17.64 58.43 -40.48
CA MET A 1 -16.59 58.19 -39.46
C MET A 1 -17.16 57.37 -38.29
N GLY A 2 -17.72 56.20 -38.59
CA GLY A 2 -18.40 55.36 -37.60
C GLY A 2 -18.19 53.92 -38.01
N ASN A 3 -17.21 53.26 -37.39
CA ASN A 3 -17.09 51.80 -37.31
C ASN A 3 -15.87 51.34 -36.50
N VAL A 4 -15.06 52.24 -35.93
CA VAL A 4 -13.84 51.83 -35.21
C VAL A 4 -14.07 51.60 -33.70
N LYS A 5 -15.11 52.19 -33.09
CA LYS A 5 -15.27 52.16 -31.61
C LYS A 5 -16.09 50.98 -31.05
N THR A 6 -16.87 50.28 -31.87
CA THR A 6 -17.72 49.16 -31.42
C THR A 6 -16.99 47.80 -31.47
N GLU A 7 -15.94 47.67 -32.29
CA GLU A 7 -15.12 46.45 -32.37
C GLU A 7 -14.11 46.35 -31.21
N THR A 8 -13.57 47.47 -30.75
CA THR A 8 -12.54 47.48 -29.68
C THR A 8 -13.12 47.09 -28.32
N MET A 9 -14.37 47.47 -28.02
CA MET A 9 -15.00 47.16 -26.73
C MET A 9 -15.43 45.69 -26.61
N ARG A 10 -15.81 45.05 -27.73
CA ARG A 10 -16.13 43.61 -27.77
C ARG A 10 -14.88 42.73 -27.64
N GLN A 11 -13.74 43.15 -28.18
CA GLN A 11 -12.48 42.43 -28.00
C GLN A 11 -11.95 42.49 -26.56
N ILE A 12 -12.10 43.62 -25.87
CA ILE A 12 -11.61 43.79 -24.49
C ILE A 12 -12.45 42.97 -23.48
N ILE A 13 -13.77 42.87 -23.68
CA ILE A 13 -14.65 42.05 -22.81
C ILE A 13 -14.43 40.54 -23.04
N PHE A 14 -14.08 40.12 -24.26
CA PHE A 14 -13.72 38.73 -24.56
C PHE A 14 -12.37 38.34 -23.96
N ILE A 15 -11.40 39.26 -23.91
CA ILE A 15 -10.09 39.00 -23.30
C ILE A 15 -10.22 38.92 -21.77
N LEU A 16 -11.00 39.80 -21.12
CA LEU A 16 -11.19 39.75 -19.66
C LEU A 16 -12.00 38.54 -19.17
N THR A 17 -12.88 37.98 -19.99
CA THR A 17 -13.62 36.75 -19.64
C THR A 17 -12.84 35.47 -19.98
N MET A 18 -12.00 35.46 -21.01
CA MET A 18 -11.08 34.34 -21.25
C MET A 18 -9.95 34.22 -20.21
N PHE A 19 -9.50 35.32 -19.60
CA PHE A 19 -8.55 35.25 -18.47
C PHE A 19 -9.19 34.79 -17.15
N TYR A 20 -10.51 34.93 -16.99
CA TYR A 20 -11.24 34.44 -15.81
C TYR A 20 -11.67 32.97 -15.94
N PHE A 21 -11.85 32.45 -17.15
CA PHE A 21 -12.25 31.05 -17.39
C PHE A 21 -11.11 30.10 -17.75
N CYS A 22 -9.87 30.59 -17.96
CA CYS A 22 -8.71 29.74 -18.24
C CYS A 22 -7.72 29.62 -17.05
N ASN A 23 -8.20 29.87 -15.83
CA ASN A 23 -7.48 29.55 -14.59
C ASN A 23 -8.27 28.58 -13.70
N TYR A 24 -9.19 27.81 -14.28
CA TYR A 24 -9.87 26.72 -13.58
C TYR A 24 -9.54 25.37 -14.21
N SER A 25 -8.92 24.52 -13.40
CA SER A 25 -8.73 23.07 -13.55
C SER A 25 -7.75 22.67 -14.67
N PHE A 26 -6.54 22.24 -14.35
CA PHE A 26 -6.22 21.26 -13.33
C PHE A 26 -5.35 21.87 -12.23
N ALA A 27 -5.97 22.22 -11.08
CA ALA A 27 -5.19 22.23 -9.86
C ALA A 27 -4.63 20.82 -9.73
N GLN A 28 -3.31 20.68 -9.80
CA GLN A 28 -2.62 19.45 -9.44
C GLN A 28 -3.01 19.19 -7.98
N THR A 29 -4.01 18.33 -7.77
CA THR A 29 -4.58 18.12 -6.45
C THR A 29 -3.50 17.47 -5.61
N ASP A 30 -3.04 18.19 -4.59
CA ASP A 30 -2.08 17.69 -3.61
C ASP A 30 -2.64 16.40 -2.99
N GLU A 31 -1.99 15.27 -3.26
CA GLU A 31 -2.39 13.93 -2.80
C GLU A 31 -2.46 13.88 -1.26
N CYS A 32 -1.53 14.56 -0.59
CA CYS A 32 -1.50 14.69 0.87
C CYS A 32 -2.72 15.48 1.38
N GLN A 33 -3.10 16.55 0.67
CA GLN A 33 -4.27 17.34 1.01
C GLN A 33 -5.57 16.52 0.85
N ILE A 34 -5.69 15.75 -0.23
CA ILE A 34 -6.80 14.81 -0.43
C ILE A 34 -6.90 13.82 0.73
N GLY A 35 -5.76 13.24 1.14
CA GLY A 35 -5.67 12.31 2.26
C GLY A 35 -6.12 12.95 3.57
N THR A 36 -5.61 14.14 3.85
CA THR A 36 -5.95 14.91 5.06
C THR A 36 -7.42 15.29 5.12
N ASP A 37 -8.01 15.74 4.01
CA ASP A 37 -9.42 16.12 3.96
C ASP A 37 -10.34 14.91 4.05
N SER A 38 -9.94 13.78 3.46
CA SER A 38 -10.63 12.50 3.65
C SER A 38 -10.60 12.07 5.12
N ALA A 39 -9.46 12.23 5.81
CA ALA A 39 -9.34 11.90 7.22
C ALA A 39 -10.21 12.83 8.09
N LYS A 40 -10.26 14.13 7.82
CA LYS A 40 -11.19 15.07 8.49
C LYS A 40 -12.65 14.67 8.29
N ALA A 41 -13.03 14.31 7.07
CA ALA A 41 -14.38 13.87 6.74
C ALA A 41 -14.78 12.61 7.54
N ASP A 42 -13.91 11.61 7.62
CA ASP A 42 -14.15 10.42 8.42
C ASP A 42 -14.20 10.73 9.92
N TYR A 43 -13.27 11.55 10.43
CA TYR A 43 -13.28 11.99 11.82
C TYR A 43 -14.58 12.71 12.21
N SER A 44 -15.08 13.58 11.33
CA SER A 44 -16.36 14.29 11.55
C SER A 44 -17.58 13.37 11.65
N LYS A 45 -17.48 12.16 11.08
CA LYS A 45 -18.50 11.11 11.19
C LYS A 45 -18.27 10.20 12.40
N GLY A 46 -17.26 10.49 13.23
CA GLY A 46 -16.86 9.65 14.36
C GLY A 46 -16.06 8.41 13.98
N ILE A 47 -15.57 8.32 12.74
CA ILE A 47 -14.77 7.19 12.27
C ILE A 47 -13.31 7.44 12.65
N LEU A 48 -12.73 6.54 13.43
CA LEU A 48 -11.30 6.49 13.70
C LEU A 48 -10.70 5.36 12.88
N ARG A 49 -9.76 5.69 11.99
CA ARG A 49 -9.11 4.71 11.10
C ARG A 49 -7.63 4.98 11.02
N THR A 50 -6.81 3.95 11.06
CA THR A 50 -5.36 4.03 10.86
C THR A 50 -4.96 3.08 9.73
N TYR A 51 -4.04 3.49 8.86
CA TYR A 51 -3.49 2.61 7.83
C TYR A 51 -2.21 1.98 8.34
N VAL A 52 -2.21 0.65 8.40
CA VAL A 52 -1.06 -0.14 8.83
C VAL A 52 -0.33 -0.62 7.58
N PHE A 53 0.89 -0.13 7.40
CA PHE A 53 1.75 -0.46 6.26
C PHE A 53 2.73 -1.58 6.62
N GLY A 54 3.08 -2.42 5.65
CA GLY A 54 4.05 -3.52 5.82
C GLY A 54 3.43 -4.91 5.65
N LEU A 55 4.28 -5.89 5.33
CA LEU A 55 3.86 -7.26 4.97
C LEU A 55 3.73 -8.19 6.19
N THR A 56 3.86 -7.70 7.43
CA THR A 56 3.85 -8.57 8.62
C THR A 56 3.13 -7.93 9.79
N ASN A 57 1.90 -7.48 9.56
CA ASN A 57 1.11 -6.87 10.63
C ASN A 57 0.13 -7.89 11.19
N SER A 58 0.30 -8.24 12.45
CA SER A 58 -0.65 -9.11 13.16
C SER A 58 -2.08 -8.58 12.99
N PHE A 59 -3.01 -9.43 12.55
CA PHE A 59 -4.43 -9.07 12.53
C PHE A 59 -4.96 -8.87 13.95
N THR A 60 -4.31 -9.46 14.96
CA THR A 60 -4.57 -9.20 16.36
C THR A 60 -4.45 -7.72 16.69
N PHE A 61 -3.46 -7.00 16.16
CA PHE A 61 -3.30 -5.57 16.41
C PHE A 61 -4.54 -4.77 15.99
N GLY A 62 -4.99 -4.95 14.74
CA GLY A 62 -6.16 -4.27 14.21
C GLY A 62 -7.45 -4.70 14.88
N LYS A 63 -7.55 -5.97 15.27
CA LYS A 63 -8.68 -6.49 16.04
C LYS A 63 -8.75 -5.86 17.44
N LEU A 64 -7.64 -5.78 18.16
CA LEU A 64 -7.59 -5.12 19.47
C LEU A 64 -7.93 -3.63 19.35
N LEU A 65 -7.44 -2.93 18.33
CA LEU A 65 -7.81 -1.54 18.04
C LEU A 65 -9.33 -1.40 17.83
N LYS A 66 -9.95 -2.31 17.08
CA LYS A 66 -11.40 -2.27 16.83
C LYS A 66 -12.21 -2.61 18.07
N ASP A 67 -11.87 -3.71 18.73
CA ASP A 67 -12.64 -4.28 19.84
C ASP A 67 -12.54 -3.42 21.11
N GLU A 68 -11.37 -2.85 21.40
CA GLU A 68 -11.15 -2.07 22.63
C GLU A 68 -11.35 -0.57 22.46
N TYR A 69 -11.16 -0.04 21.24
CA TYR A 69 -11.10 1.41 21.00
C TYR A 69 -12.03 1.90 19.88
N GLY A 70 -12.68 0.98 19.15
CA GLY A 70 -13.50 1.30 17.98
C GLY A 70 -12.69 1.78 16.77
N ILE A 71 -11.37 1.60 16.76
CA ILE A 71 -10.46 2.10 15.72
C ILE A 71 -10.33 1.06 14.60
N GLU A 72 -10.52 1.48 13.36
CA GLU A 72 -10.38 0.63 12.18
C GLU A 72 -8.94 0.60 11.70
N ALA A 73 -8.29 -0.56 11.77
CA ALA A 73 -7.01 -0.77 11.12
C ALA A 73 -7.23 -1.24 9.68
N VAL A 74 -6.75 -0.45 8.73
CA VAL A 74 -6.74 -0.83 7.31
C VAL A 74 -5.34 -1.27 6.93
N TYR A 75 -5.21 -2.54 6.58
CA TYR A 75 -3.95 -3.14 6.17
C TYR A 75 -3.73 -2.86 4.69
N TRP A 76 -2.85 -1.92 4.39
CA TRP A 76 -2.43 -1.66 3.02
C TRP A 76 -1.13 -2.44 2.72
N SER A 77 -0.95 -2.89 1.49
CA SER A 77 0.31 -3.52 1.06
C SER A 77 1.51 -2.58 1.23
N CYS A 78 2.73 -3.03 0.90
CA CYS A 78 3.98 -2.25 1.03
C CYS A 78 4.09 -0.96 0.18
N ILE A 79 3.01 -0.51 -0.47
CA ILE A 79 2.96 0.74 -1.22
C ILE A 79 2.35 1.79 -0.29
N VAL A 80 3.21 2.59 0.32
CA VAL A 80 2.79 3.82 1.00
C VAL A 80 2.57 4.87 -0.10
N ASP A 81 1.31 5.20 -0.34
CA ASP A 81 0.89 6.34 -1.16
C ASP A 81 0.96 7.61 -0.29
N GLU A 82 1.38 8.75 -0.85
CA GLU A 82 1.47 10.03 -0.13
C GLU A 82 0.10 10.42 0.46
N GLN A 83 -0.98 10.10 -0.25
CA GLN A 83 -2.35 10.28 0.24
C GLN A 83 -2.60 9.56 1.57
N TRP A 84 -2.21 8.28 1.68
CA TRP A 84 -2.49 7.47 2.87
C TRP A 84 -1.58 7.82 4.05
N ASP A 85 -0.35 8.25 3.78
CA ASP A 85 0.56 8.74 4.82
C ASP A 85 -0.02 9.97 5.52
N CYS A 86 -0.48 10.97 4.76
CA CYS A 86 -1.09 12.18 5.34
C CYS A 86 -2.43 11.91 6.02
N TYR A 87 -3.25 11.00 5.48
CA TYR A 87 -4.43 10.52 6.17
C TYR A 87 -4.07 9.98 7.57
N SER A 88 -3.12 9.04 7.62
CA SER A 88 -2.73 8.38 8.87
C SER A 88 -2.15 9.37 9.88
N LYS A 89 -1.31 10.31 9.45
CA LYS A 89 -0.76 11.35 10.34
C LYS A 89 -1.85 12.15 11.05
N PHE A 90 -2.83 12.66 10.30
CA PHE A 90 -3.93 13.42 10.90
C PHE A 90 -4.73 12.54 11.88
N MET A 91 -5.01 11.30 11.51
CA MET A 91 -5.85 10.43 12.33
C MET A 91 -5.15 9.91 13.58
N ASP A 92 -3.86 9.58 13.46
CA ASP A 92 -3.02 9.16 14.57
C ASP A 92 -2.90 10.27 15.62
N GLU A 93 -2.80 11.55 15.22
CA GLU A 93 -2.83 12.67 16.16
C GLU A 93 -4.14 12.71 16.97
N LYS A 94 -5.29 12.52 16.31
CA LYS A 94 -6.60 12.52 16.99
C LYS A 94 -6.77 11.30 17.89
N ILE A 95 -6.31 10.13 17.44
CA ILE A 95 -6.32 8.89 18.21
C ILE A 95 -5.46 9.04 19.47
N LYS A 96 -4.22 9.54 19.34
CA LYS A 96 -3.30 9.77 20.46
C LYS A 96 -3.84 10.80 21.45
N THR A 97 -4.41 11.90 20.94
CA THR A 97 -5.07 12.90 21.79
C THR A 97 -6.20 12.31 22.63
N LYS A 98 -6.97 11.37 22.06
CA LYS A 98 -8.12 10.75 22.74
C LYS A 98 -7.74 9.61 23.70
N TYR A 99 -6.75 8.79 23.35
CA TYR A 99 -6.45 7.54 24.05
C TYR A 99 -5.06 7.46 24.69
N GLY A 100 -4.24 8.51 24.54
CA GLY A 100 -2.86 8.58 25.02
C GLY A 100 -1.85 8.35 23.89
N ASP A 101 -0.68 8.98 24.00
CA ASP A 101 0.39 8.88 23.01
C ASP A 101 0.95 7.45 22.86
N ASP A 102 0.82 6.63 23.90
CA ASP A 102 1.29 5.26 23.99
C ASP A 102 0.30 4.22 23.44
N ILE A 103 -0.88 4.64 22.95
CA ILE A 103 -1.95 3.72 22.53
C ILE A 103 -1.49 2.65 21.54
N PHE A 104 -0.79 3.06 20.47
CA PHE A 104 -0.34 2.12 19.45
C PHE A 104 0.75 1.19 19.98
N GLU A 105 1.66 1.68 20.82
CA GLU A 105 2.70 0.86 21.45
C GLU A 105 2.09 -0.17 22.41
N LYS A 106 1.13 0.26 23.24
CA LYS A 106 0.40 -0.58 24.19
C LYS A 106 -0.33 -1.70 23.47
N VAL A 107 -1.07 -1.37 22.40
CA VAL A 107 -1.81 -2.37 21.62
C VAL A 107 -0.86 -3.30 20.86
N ALA A 108 0.25 -2.78 20.33
CA ALA A 108 1.28 -3.60 19.67
C ALA A 108 1.90 -4.62 20.64
N LYS A 109 2.26 -4.22 21.86
CA LYS A 109 2.79 -5.13 22.89
C LYS A 109 1.78 -6.22 23.26
N LYS A 110 0.51 -5.84 23.46
CA LYS A 110 -0.57 -6.79 23.75
C LYS A 110 -0.79 -7.76 22.59
N SER A 111 -0.79 -7.27 21.35
CA SER A 111 -0.87 -8.09 20.13
C SER A 111 0.25 -9.11 20.09
N GLN A 112 1.50 -8.66 20.22
CA GLN A 112 2.69 -9.54 20.19
C GLN A 112 2.62 -10.61 21.28
N GLN A 113 2.16 -10.25 22.48
CA GLN A 113 1.96 -11.22 23.56
C GLN A 113 0.93 -12.28 23.16
N LEU A 114 -0.24 -11.88 22.67
CA LEU A 114 -1.28 -12.82 22.23
C LEU A 114 -0.83 -13.70 21.06
N ASP A 115 -0.09 -13.13 20.11
CA ASP A 115 0.48 -13.85 18.98
C ASP A 115 1.49 -14.91 19.43
N SER A 116 2.37 -14.56 20.39
CA SER A 116 3.36 -15.50 20.95
C SER A 116 2.71 -16.64 21.74
N LEU A 117 1.53 -16.40 22.31
CA LEU A 117 0.73 -17.41 23.01
C LEU A 117 -0.14 -18.25 22.05
N GLY A 118 -0.09 -18.00 20.74
CA GLY A 118 -0.93 -18.68 19.75
C GLY A 118 -2.41 -18.31 19.84
N LYS A 119 -2.75 -17.22 20.55
CA LYS A 119 -4.12 -16.73 20.76
C LYS A 119 -4.50 -15.60 19.81
N GLY A 120 -3.55 -15.14 19.00
CA GLY A 120 -3.73 -14.06 18.05
C GLY A 120 -4.24 -14.50 16.68
N ASP A 121 -4.91 -13.57 16.01
CA ASP A 121 -5.19 -13.62 14.58
C ASP A 121 -3.90 -13.19 13.84
N ARG A 122 -3.30 -14.12 13.12
CA ARG A 122 -1.97 -13.94 12.52
C ARG A 122 -2.07 -13.95 11.01
N GLN A 123 -1.30 -13.08 10.37
CA GLN A 123 -1.08 -13.17 8.93
C GLN A 123 -0.21 -14.38 8.62
N SER A 124 -0.30 -14.89 7.40
CA SER A 124 0.69 -15.81 6.90
C SER A 124 2.04 -15.12 6.79
N ALA A 125 3.12 -15.82 7.10
CA ALA A 125 4.46 -15.24 7.09
C ALA A 125 5.44 -16.13 6.32
N PHE A 126 6.23 -15.51 5.45
CA PHE A 126 7.36 -16.19 4.81
C PHE A 126 8.33 -16.69 5.89
N PRO A 127 8.98 -17.86 5.73
CA PRO A 127 9.97 -18.34 6.69
C PRO A 127 11.09 -17.31 6.90
N GLY A 128 11.28 -16.86 8.14
CA GLY A 128 12.27 -15.82 8.47
C GLY A 128 11.77 -14.38 8.28
N GLY A 129 10.51 -14.18 7.88
CA GLY A 129 9.86 -12.87 7.80
C GLY A 129 10.14 -12.10 6.51
N GLU A 130 9.83 -10.81 6.54
CA GLU A 130 9.82 -9.95 5.34
C GLU A 130 11.21 -9.78 4.71
N MET A 131 12.25 -9.59 5.52
CA MET A 131 13.61 -9.46 4.99
C MET A 131 14.06 -10.71 4.24
N GLU A 132 13.73 -11.90 4.76
CA GLU A 132 14.04 -13.17 4.10
C GLU A 132 13.18 -13.40 2.85
N LEU A 133 11.92 -12.93 2.83
CA LEU A 133 11.12 -12.92 1.60
C LEU A 133 11.80 -12.06 0.51
N MET A 134 12.21 -10.84 0.83
CA MET A 134 12.85 -9.95 -0.15
C MET A 134 14.18 -10.51 -0.64
N LYS A 135 15.01 -11.05 0.28
CA LYS A 135 16.24 -11.75 -0.05
C LYS A 135 15.97 -12.95 -0.94
N PHE A 136 15.00 -13.79 -0.60
CA PHE A 136 14.61 -14.95 -1.40
C PHE A 136 14.22 -14.53 -2.82
N VAL A 137 13.34 -13.54 -2.96
CA VAL A 137 12.88 -13.03 -4.26
C VAL A 137 14.06 -12.56 -5.09
N TYR A 138 14.90 -11.66 -4.56
CA TYR A 138 15.97 -11.04 -5.33
C TYR A 138 17.17 -11.96 -5.57
N CYS A 139 17.48 -12.87 -4.63
CA CYS A 139 18.48 -13.89 -4.88
C CYS A 139 18.07 -14.86 -5.98
N ASN A 140 16.79 -15.26 -6.00
CA ASN A 140 16.27 -16.16 -7.02
C ASN A 140 15.93 -15.46 -8.35
N LEU A 141 15.89 -14.12 -8.38
CA LEU A 141 15.59 -13.34 -9.58
C LEU A 141 16.65 -13.57 -10.67
N ASN A 142 16.23 -14.10 -11.81
CA ASN A 142 17.07 -14.32 -12.97
C ASN A 142 16.83 -13.22 -14.00
N LEU A 143 17.74 -12.23 -14.02
CA LEU A 143 17.65 -11.08 -14.92
C LEU A 143 17.81 -11.49 -16.40
N ASP A 144 18.61 -12.53 -16.68
CA ASP A 144 18.81 -13.01 -18.05
C ASP A 144 17.53 -13.64 -18.62
N LYS A 145 16.85 -14.50 -17.83
CA LYS A 145 15.55 -15.08 -18.21
C LYS A 145 14.47 -14.03 -18.37
N ALA A 146 14.57 -12.93 -17.66
CA ALA A 146 13.66 -11.80 -17.78
C ALA A 146 13.96 -10.92 -19.01
N ASN A 147 15.01 -11.20 -19.80
CA ASN A 147 15.49 -10.31 -20.87
C ASN A 147 15.74 -8.87 -20.38
N TYR A 148 16.26 -8.75 -19.15
CA TYR A 148 16.54 -7.47 -18.51
C TYR A 148 17.64 -6.70 -19.26
N SER A 149 17.49 -5.38 -19.29
CA SER A 149 18.58 -4.44 -19.56
C SER A 149 18.40 -3.18 -18.73
N GLU A 150 19.47 -2.41 -18.50
CA GLU A 150 19.41 -1.17 -17.72
C GLU A 150 18.39 -0.16 -18.27
N ASN A 151 18.09 -0.20 -19.57
CA ASN A 151 17.09 0.64 -20.22
C ASN A 151 15.65 0.11 -20.10
N LYS A 152 15.45 -1.07 -19.51
CA LYS A 152 14.16 -1.78 -19.39
C LYS A 152 13.76 -2.04 -17.93
N LYS A 153 14.19 -1.20 -16.98
CA LYS A 153 13.75 -1.33 -15.58
C LYS A 153 12.23 -1.30 -15.48
N GLY A 154 11.70 -2.05 -14.52
CA GLY A 154 10.26 -2.10 -14.36
C GLY A 154 9.82 -2.85 -13.10
N ARG A 155 8.52 -2.76 -12.82
CA ARG A 155 7.91 -3.36 -11.65
C ARG A 155 6.75 -4.25 -12.08
N VAL A 156 6.78 -5.50 -11.62
CA VAL A 156 5.66 -6.42 -11.75
C VAL A 156 4.86 -6.38 -10.46
N TYR A 157 3.55 -6.22 -10.57
CA TYR A 157 2.62 -6.31 -9.45
C TYR A 157 1.90 -7.64 -9.53
N LEU A 158 2.16 -8.51 -8.56
CA LEU A 158 1.53 -9.82 -8.45
C LEU A 158 0.46 -9.81 -7.36
N GLN A 159 -0.55 -10.63 -7.55
CA GLN A 159 -1.48 -11.07 -6.53
C GLN A 159 -1.37 -12.59 -6.42
N PHE A 160 -1.38 -13.13 -5.21
CA PHE A 160 -1.46 -14.57 -4.97
C PHE A 160 -2.12 -14.80 -3.61
N ALA A 161 -2.35 -16.04 -3.24
CA ALA A 161 -2.82 -16.38 -1.90
C ALA A 161 -1.91 -17.41 -1.24
N ILE A 162 -1.81 -17.37 0.09
CA ILE A 162 -1.28 -18.46 0.89
C ILE A 162 -2.47 -19.30 1.35
N ASP A 163 -2.50 -20.57 0.96
CA ASP A 163 -3.56 -21.50 1.34
C ASP A 163 -3.42 -21.98 2.80
N THR A 164 -4.36 -22.79 3.26
CA THR A 164 -4.37 -23.33 4.63
C THR A 164 -3.28 -24.37 4.89
N THR A 165 -2.48 -24.72 3.88
CA THR A 165 -1.28 -25.58 3.98
C THR A 165 0.02 -24.78 3.95
N GLY A 166 -0.07 -23.46 3.78
CA GLY A 166 1.09 -22.57 3.70
C GLY A 166 1.64 -22.41 2.28
N ARG A 167 0.99 -22.96 1.26
CA ARG A 167 1.49 -22.90 -0.12
C ARG A 167 0.99 -21.64 -0.85
N PRO A 168 1.84 -21.00 -1.67
CA PRO A 168 1.39 -20.01 -2.64
C PRO A 168 0.48 -20.65 -3.69
N VAL A 169 -0.68 -20.05 -3.92
CA VAL A 169 -1.70 -20.47 -4.90
C VAL A 169 -2.33 -19.25 -5.56
N ASP A 170 -3.15 -19.46 -6.59
CA ASP A 170 -3.93 -18.42 -7.29
C ASP A 170 -3.10 -17.22 -7.77
N ILE A 171 -1.92 -17.48 -8.32
CA ILE A 171 -0.98 -16.44 -8.75
C ILE A 171 -1.54 -15.73 -9.98
N LYS A 172 -1.62 -14.40 -9.90
CA LYS A 172 -2.12 -13.51 -10.95
C LYS A 172 -1.19 -12.31 -11.10
N VAL A 173 -0.81 -11.99 -12.34
CA VAL A 173 -0.09 -10.75 -12.66
C VAL A 173 -1.13 -9.64 -12.85
N MET A 174 -1.04 -8.59 -12.03
CA MET A 174 -1.96 -7.45 -12.05
C MET A 174 -1.48 -6.35 -12.99
N LYS A 175 -0.16 -6.10 -13.02
CA LYS A 175 0.48 -5.12 -13.88
C LYS A 175 1.92 -5.54 -14.14
N THR A 176 2.37 -5.41 -15.38
CA THR A 176 3.72 -5.82 -15.79
C THR A 176 4.22 -4.96 -16.96
N PRO A 177 5.53 -4.73 -17.09
CA PRO A 177 6.10 -4.07 -18.28
C PRO A 177 6.05 -4.96 -19.53
N ASN A 178 6.25 -6.26 -19.38
CA ASN A 178 6.31 -7.23 -20.47
C ASN A 178 6.09 -8.66 -19.95
N GLU A 179 5.96 -9.62 -20.86
CA GLU A 179 5.65 -11.01 -20.52
C GLU A 179 6.82 -11.77 -19.89
N ASP A 180 8.06 -11.48 -20.28
CA ASP A 180 9.24 -12.15 -19.70
C ASP A 180 9.36 -11.86 -18.20
N TYR A 181 9.04 -10.62 -17.79
CA TYR A 181 9.03 -10.22 -16.39
C TYR A 181 7.88 -10.90 -15.64
N SER A 182 6.71 -11.07 -16.28
CA SER A 182 5.58 -11.81 -15.71
C SER A 182 5.95 -13.26 -15.41
N GLN A 183 6.54 -13.95 -16.39
CA GLN A 183 6.91 -15.35 -16.28
C GLN A 183 7.96 -15.58 -15.19
N GLU A 184 8.97 -14.72 -15.14
CA GLU A 184 10.01 -14.80 -14.12
C GLU A 184 9.45 -14.52 -12.71
N ALA A 185 8.57 -13.53 -12.58
CA ALA A 185 7.90 -13.23 -11.33
C ALA A 185 7.03 -14.40 -10.84
N ILE A 186 6.24 -15.01 -11.72
CA ILE A 186 5.43 -16.20 -11.42
C ILE A 186 6.33 -17.37 -11.00
N ARG A 187 7.47 -17.59 -11.67
CA ARG A 187 8.43 -18.64 -11.30
C ARG A 187 8.95 -18.44 -9.88
N ILE A 188 9.31 -17.22 -9.50
CA ILE A 188 9.80 -16.92 -8.15
C ILE A 188 8.73 -17.23 -7.09
N ILE A 189 7.47 -16.84 -7.31
CA ILE A 189 6.38 -17.17 -6.36
C ILE A 189 6.22 -18.69 -6.22
N ASN A 190 6.26 -19.43 -7.34
CA ASN A 190 6.16 -20.90 -7.31
C ASN A 190 7.33 -21.61 -6.64
N LEU A 191 8.48 -20.95 -6.50
CA LEU A 191 9.65 -21.50 -5.80
C LEU A 191 9.61 -21.25 -4.30
N MET A 192 8.71 -20.40 -3.80
CA MET A 192 8.68 -20.07 -2.38
C MET A 192 8.43 -21.34 -1.54
N PRO A 193 9.13 -21.49 -0.41
CA PRO A 193 8.82 -22.53 0.56
C PRO A 193 7.41 -22.34 1.13
N ASN A 194 6.94 -23.32 1.90
CA ASN A 194 5.71 -23.17 2.65
C ASN A 194 5.85 -22.01 3.67
N TRP A 195 4.85 -21.13 3.68
CA TRP A 195 4.69 -20.05 4.63
C TRP A 195 4.05 -20.58 5.91
N THR A 196 4.26 -19.86 7.01
CA THR A 196 3.36 -19.97 8.16
C THR A 196 1.97 -19.56 7.72
N THR A 197 0.94 -20.31 8.05
CA THR A 197 -0.43 -20.03 7.60
C THR A 197 -1.09 -18.91 8.40
N ALA A 198 -1.99 -18.17 7.75
CA ALA A 198 -2.82 -17.19 8.43
C ALA A 198 -3.84 -17.86 9.36
N THR A 199 -4.12 -17.25 10.50
CA THR A 199 -5.13 -17.70 11.46
C THR A 199 -6.08 -16.55 11.76
N GLN A 200 -7.38 -16.82 11.78
CA GLN A 200 -8.40 -15.88 12.21
C GLN A 200 -9.47 -16.60 13.05
N ASN A 201 -9.78 -16.07 14.24
CA ASN A 201 -10.72 -16.66 15.19
C ASN A 201 -10.42 -18.15 15.48
N GLY A 202 -9.13 -18.48 15.64
CA GLY A 202 -8.68 -19.85 15.90
C GLY A 202 -8.78 -20.81 14.70
N LYS A 203 -9.13 -20.32 13.51
CA LYS A 203 -9.19 -21.11 12.28
C LYS A 203 -8.09 -20.69 11.32
N THR A 204 -7.41 -21.66 10.73
CA THR A 204 -6.50 -21.40 9.62
C THR A 204 -7.29 -20.92 8.41
N ILE A 205 -6.89 -19.80 7.81
CA ILE A 205 -7.56 -19.21 6.66
C ILE A 205 -6.62 -19.07 5.48
N LYS A 206 -7.21 -19.02 4.28
CA LYS A 206 -6.50 -18.59 3.07
C LYS A 206 -6.37 -17.07 3.08
N GLN A 207 -5.17 -16.55 2.86
CA GLN A 207 -4.90 -15.11 2.85
C GLN A 207 -4.33 -14.66 1.51
N GLN A 208 -4.88 -13.59 0.95
CA GLN A 208 -4.38 -12.97 -0.27
C GLN A 208 -3.23 -11.99 0.01
N TRP A 209 -2.24 -11.98 -0.89
CA TRP A 209 -1.07 -11.11 -0.90
C TRP A 209 -0.98 -10.36 -2.21
N ASN A 210 -0.50 -9.12 -2.14
CA ASN A 210 -0.04 -8.38 -3.30
C ASN A 210 1.45 -8.09 -3.11
N LEU A 211 2.29 -8.51 -4.07
CA LEU A 211 3.74 -8.34 -4.00
C LEU A 211 4.25 -7.63 -5.24
N PRO A 212 4.77 -6.39 -5.12
CA PRO A 212 5.54 -5.77 -6.17
C PRO A 212 6.97 -6.33 -6.22
N ILE A 213 7.42 -6.77 -7.40
CA ILE A 213 8.80 -7.17 -7.66
C ILE A 213 9.42 -6.15 -8.62
N VAL A 214 10.54 -5.55 -8.22
CA VAL A 214 11.28 -4.59 -9.05
C VAL A 214 12.41 -5.31 -9.78
N PHE A 215 12.38 -5.27 -11.10
CA PHE A 215 13.44 -5.80 -11.96
C PHE A 215 14.51 -4.72 -12.13
N ASP A 216 15.52 -4.77 -11.27
CA ASP A 216 16.66 -3.86 -11.26
C ASP A 216 17.88 -4.57 -10.65
N ASN A 217 19.02 -4.46 -11.33
CA ASN A 217 20.27 -5.08 -10.90
C ASN A 217 20.75 -4.52 -9.55
N VAL A 218 20.48 -3.25 -9.26
CA VAL A 218 20.85 -2.63 -7.97
C VAL A 218 20.11 -3.30 -6.80
N TRP A 219 18.82 -3.58 -6.97
CA TRP A 219 18.03 -4.28 -5.94
C TRP A 219 18.50 -5.71 -5.73
N LYS A 220 18.84 -6.41 -6.81
CA LYS A 220 19.40 -7.76 -6.75
C LYS A 220 20.70 -7.80 -5.94
N GLN A 221 21.66 -6.93 -6.26
CA GLN A 221 22.96 -6.88 -5.56
C GLN A 221 22.79 -6.49 -4.08
N LYS A 222 21.89 -5.55 -3.78
CA LYS A 222 21.65 -5.11 -2.40
C LYS A 222 21.13 -6.22 -1.49
N HIS A 223 20.27 -7.10 -2.00
CA HIS A 223 19.60 -8.12 -1.18
C HIS A 223 20.17 -9.53 -1.37
N CYS A 224 21.05 -9.72 -2.37
CA CYS A 224 21.77 -10.96 -2.60
C CYS A 224 23.29 -10.73 -2.68
N PRO A 225 23.92 -10.38 -1.54
CA PRO A 225 25.38 -10.30 -1.44
C PRO A 225 26.04 -11.68 -1.44
#